data_AF-A0A915M1P9-F1
#
_entry.id   AF-A0A915M1P9-F1
#
_cell.length_a   1.000
_cell.length_b   1.000
_cell.length_c   1.000
_cell.angle_alpha   90.00
_cell.angle_beta   90.00
_cell.angle_gamma   90.00
#
_symmetry.space_group_name_H-M   'P 1'
#
loop_
_entity.id
_entity.type
_entity.pdbx_description
1 polymer ?
#
loop_
_entity_poly.entity_id
_entity_poly.type
_entity_poly.pdbx_seq_one_letter_code
_entity_poly.pdbx_strand_id
1 'polypeptide(L)'
;MRAKINFLQFISIFVKILLILFLLPFYNCEFNPDFRAFVHNRYGLPIVNQLERRDLGNDASTGGGPVGNEEAVVIVHGITNKITRFNGIIEKLRSQGFQVFGTTWGDGGTTPVGLVELRCAYVKQIRSMLIAVREYTNKKVNAILGGTCVDTRELLGPPLTEHVDTFLSVAGTNNGALPCLVPIPVGTCNKKNGLHCESEFLSDINKLKGYEGTNIFSIFSTSDEKIGLKMCSRLVSPIIGETGYVRKEGLTHDQVMDNTIDTQINFIFKHRPK
;
A
#
# COMPACT_ATOMS: atom_id res chain seq x y z
N MET A 1 5.47 -43.39 -36.01
CA MET A 1 4.14 -42.97 -36.47
C MET A 1 4.04 -41.45 -36.34
N ARG A 2 4.11 -40.69 -37.44
CA ARG A 2 3.93 -39.21 -37.43
C ARG A 2 2.49 -38.91 -37.81
N ALA A 3 1.71 -38.35 -36.89
CA ALA A 3 0.35 -37.91 -37.17
C ALA A 3 0.39 -36.73 -38.14
N LYS A 4 -0.21 -36.89 -39.33
CA LYS A 4 -0.45 -35.80 -40.29
C LYS A 4 -1.70 -35.05 -39.83
N ILE A 5 -1.52 -33.90 -39.19
CA ILE A 5 -2.62 -32.96 -38.93
C ILE A 5 -2.99 -32.33 -40.26
N ASN A 6 -4.23 -32.52 -40.72
CA ASN A 6 -4.68 -31.95 -41.99
C ASN A 6 -4.90 -30.43 -41.83
N PHE A 7 -4.73 -29.65 -42.91
CA PHE A 7 -4.74 -28.18 -42.87
C PHE A 7 -6.01 -27.58 -42.24
N LEU A 8 -7.17 -28.19 -42.48
CA LEU A 8 -8.45 -27.79 -41.87
C LEU A 8 -8.48 -28.02 -40.34
N GLN A 9 -7.81 -29.06 -39.87
CA GLN A 9 -7.70 -29.37 -38.44
C GLN A 9 -6.75 -28.38 -37.74
N PHE A 10 -5.70 -27.93 -38.44
CA PHE A 10 -4.83 -26.85 -37.97
C PHE A 10 -5.59 -25.52 -37.85
N ILE A 11 -6.39 -25.15 -38.85
CA ILE A 11 -7.25 -23.95 -38.80
C ILE A 11 -8.24 -24.02 -37.65
N SER A 12 -8.91 -25.16 -37.46
CA SER A 12 -9.88 -25.34 -36.36
C SER A 12 -9.23 -25.19 -34.98
N ILE A 13 -8.04 -25.76 -34.79
CA ILE A 13 -7.27 -25.62 -33.54
C ILE A 13 -6.84 -24.16 -33.35
N PHE A 14 -6.34 -23.51 -34.40
CA PHE A 14 -5.90 -22.11 -34.33
C PHE A 14 -7.06 -21.16 -33.99
N VAL A 15 -8.23 -21.34 -34.59
CA VAL A 15 -9.44 -20.55 -34.30
C VAL A 15 -9.92 -20.77 -32.86
N LYS A 16 -9.86 -22.01 -32.35
CA LYS A 16 -10.21 -22.32 -30.95
C LYS A 16 -9.23 -21.68 -29.96
N ILE A 17 -7.93 -21.71 -30.25
CA ILE A 17 -6.90 -21.04 -29.43
C ILE A 17 -7.12 -19.53 -29.42
N LEU A 18 -7.42 -18.93 -30.59
CA LEU A 18 -7.71 -17.50 -30.71
C LEU A 18 -8.98 -17.11 -29.91
N LEU A 19 -10.04 -17.90 -29.99
CA LEU A 19 -11.27 -17.70 -29.21
C LEU A 19 -11.03 -17.82 -27.70
N ILE A 20 -10.19 -18.76 -27.26
CA ILE A 20 -9.80 -18.90 -25.85
C ILE A 20 -8.98 -17.69 -25.37
N LEU A 21 -8.09 -17.14 -26.21
CA LEU A 21 -7.34 -15.92 -25.93
C LEU A 21 -8.24 -14.68 -25.77
N PHE A 22 -9.35 -14.61 -26.52
CA PHE A 22 -10.36 -13.53 -26.38
C PHE A 22 -11.30 -13.71 -25.18
N LEU A 23 -11.41 -14.93 -24.63
CA LEU A 23 -12.21 -15.23 -23.44
C LEU A 23 -11.43 -15.11 -22.14
N LEU A 24 -10.13 -14.81 -22.19
CA LEU A 24 -9.38 -14.46 -20.99
C LEU A 24 -9.87 -13.10 -20.50
N PRO A 25 -10.50 -13.01 -19.31
CA PRO A 25 -10.83 -11.72 -18.74
C PRO A 25 -9.52 -10.95 -18.56
N PHE A 26 -9.39 -9.81 -19.26
CA PHE A 26 -8.38 -8.83 -18.93
C PHE A 26 -8.77 -8.26 -17.56
N TYR A 27 -8.18 -8.82 -16.50
CA TYR A 27 -8.23 -8.20 -15.19
C TYR A 27 -7.43 -6.91 -15.26
N ASN A 28 -8.09 -5.83 -15.65
CA ASN A 28 -7.50 -4.50 -15.58
C ASN A 28 -7.39 -4.14 -14.10
N CYS A 29 -6.16 -4.16 -13.56
CA CYS A 29 -5.83 -3.44 -12.33
C CYS A 29 -5.66 -1.95 -12.68
N GLU A 30 -6.75 -1.38 -13.19
CA GLU A 30 -6.90 0.04 -13.44
C GLU A 30 -7.99 0.58 -12.53
N PHE A 31 -8.03 1.90 -12.37
CA PHE A 31 -9.20 2.54 -11.77
C PHE A 31 -10.45 2.21 -12.57
N ASN A 32 -11.54 1.92 -11.86
CA ASN A 32 -12.87 1.87 -12.45
C ASN A 32 -13.14 3.19 -13.21
N PRO A 33 -13.79 3.14 -14.39
CA PRO A 33 -14.06 4.33 -15.19
C PRO A 33 -14.69 5.50 -14.42
N ASP A 34 -15.56 5.22 -13.44
CA ASP A 34 -16.22 6.25 -12.64
C ASP A 34 -15.24 6.99 -11.72
N PHE A 35 -14.45 6.25 -10.93
CA PHE A 35 -13.42 6.85 -10.08
C PHE A 35 -12.37 7.60 -10.91
N ARG A 36 -11.95 7.03 -12.04
CA ARG A 36 -11.02 7.69 -12.97
C ARG A 36 -11.59 9.01 -13.48
N ALA A 37 -12.86 9.01 -13.92
CA ALA A 37 -13.54 10.21 -14.39
C ALA A 37 -13.67 11.26 -13.29
N PHE A 38 -13.97 10.86 -12.06
CA PHE A 38 -13.98 11.74 -10.90
C PHE A 38 -12.61 12.43 -10.70
N VAL A 39 -11.52 11.66 -10.63
CA VAL A 39 -10.17 12.20 -10.43
C VAL A 39 -9.79 13.15 -11.57
N HIS A 40 -10.10 12.77 -12.80
CA HIS A 40 -9.87 13.60 -13.98
C HIS A 40 -10.62 14.93 -13.90
N ASN A 41 -11.92 14.90 -13.62
CA ASN A 41 -12.77 16.09 -13.62
C ASN A 41 -12.45 17.02 -12.44
N ARG A 42 -12.03 16.46 -11.30
CA ARG A 42 -11.74 17.21 -10.08
C ARG A 42 -10.32 17.78 -10.03
N TYR A 43 -9.33 17.01 -10.47
CA TYR A 43 -7.91 17.33 -10.28
C TYR A 43 -7.09 17.37 -11.58
N GLY A 44 -7.68 16.98 -12.71
CA GLY A 44 -7.05 16.98 -14.02
C GLY A 44 -6.26 15.70 -14.34
N LEU A 45 -5.93 15.56 -15.62
CA LEU A 45 -5.18 14.43 -16.17
C LEU A 45 -3.81 14.18 -15.52
N PRO A 46 -3.02 15.19 -15.09
CA PRO A 46 -1.75 14.94 -14.42
C PRO A 46 -1.89 14.11 -13.13
N ILE A 47 -2.94 14.36 -12.34
CA ILE A 47 -3.19 13.59 -11.11
C ILE A 47 -3.70 12.19 -11.43
N VAL A 48 -4.53 12.03 -12.47
CA VAL A 48 -4.90 10.70 -12.97
C VAL A 48 -3.65 9.89 -13.31
N ASN A 49 -2.74 10.44 -14.11
CA ASN A 49 -1.51 9.75 -14.51
C ASN A 49 -0.62 9.42 -13.30
N GLN A 50 -0.51 10.36 -12.35
CA GLN A 50 0.24 10.17 -11.11
C GLN A 50 -0.32 9.01 -10.25
N LEU A 51 -1.64 8.81 -10.24
CA LEU A 51 -2.30 7.82 -9.39
C LEU A 51 -2.55 6.48 -10.10
N GLU A 52 -2.83 6.46 -11.40
CA GLU A 52 -3.03 5.21 -12.16
C GLU A 52 -1.72 4.48 -12.43
N ARG A 53 -0.62 5.24 -12.56
CA ARG A 53 0.74 4.70 -12.76
C ARG A 53 0.85 3.73 -13.93
N ARG A 54 0.19 4.05 -15.05
CA ARG A 54 0.26 3.28 -16.30
C ARG A 54 1.67 3.15 -16.86
N ASP A 55 2.58 4.05 -16.47
CA ASP A 55 4.02 3.94 -16.75
C ASP A 55 4.67 2.68 -16.15
N LEU A 56 4.10 2.14 -15.06
CA LEU A 56 4.55 0.90 -14.42
C LEU A 56 3.77 -0.33 -14.89
N GLY A 57 2.81 -0.18 -15.80
CA GLY A 57 1.93 -1.24 -16.30
C GLY A 57 0.52 -1.22 -15.71
N ASN A 58 -0.34 -2.10 -16.23
CA ASN A 58 -1.77 -2.17 -15.88
C ASN A 58 -2.04 -2.80 -14.51
N ASP A 59 -1.00 -3.03 -13.70
CA ASP A 59 -1.02 -3.65 -12.38
C ASP A 59 -0.53 -2.68 -11.29
N ALA A 60 -0.40 -1.40 -11.63
CA ALA A 60 0.18 -0.40 -10.76
C ALA A 60 -0.85 0.35 -9.92
N SER A 61 -2.14 0.21 -10.18
CA SER A 61 -3.19 0.85 -9.40
C SER A 61 -4.40 -0.07 -9.23
N THR A 62 -5.28 0.30 -8.30
CA THR A 62 -6.56 -0.36 -8.14
C THR A 62 -7.52 0.63 -7.51
N GLY A 63 -8.79 0.63 -7.89
CA GLY A 63 -9.71 1.58 -7.30
C GLY A 63 -11.06 1.60 -7.96
N GLY A 64 -12.08 1.90 -7.16
CA GLY A 64 -13.47 1.89 -7.60
C GLY A 64 -14.05 0.49 -7.78
N GLY A 65 -15.30 0.46 -8.21
CA GLY A 65 -16.19 -0.70 -8.19
C GLY A 65 -17.63 -0.21 -8.02
N PRO A 66 -18.65 -1.07 -8.16
CA PRO A 66 -20.02 -0.64 -7.90
C PRO A 66 -20.11 -0.04 -6.50
N VAL A 67 -20.80 1.10 -6.38
CA VAL A 67 -21.00 1.83 -5.12
C VAL A 67 -21.73 0.91 -4.13
N GLY A 68 -20.95 0.21 -3.31
CA GLY A 68 -21.45 -0.50 -2.14
C GLY A 68 -21.65 0.48 -0.99
N ASN A 69 -22.62 0.20 -0.12
CA ASN A 69 -22.84 0.95 1.12
C ASN A 69 -21.61 0.95 2.05
N GLU A 70 -20.60 0.13 1.80
CA GLU A 70 -19.49 -0.14 2.73
C GLU A 70 -18.27 0.77 2.58
N GLU A 71 -17.49 0.82 3.67
CA GLU A 71 -16.31 1.67 3.87
C GLU A 71 -15.27 1.57 2.75
N ALA A 72 -14.48 2.63 2.60
CA ALA A 72 -13.39 2.69 1.64
C ALA A 72 -12.07 2.33 2.31
N VAL A 73 -11.31 1.40 1.71
CA VAL A 73 -9.99 1.01 2.20
C VAL A 73 -8.94 1.43 1.18
N VAL A 74 -7.92 2.15 1.63
CA VAL A 74 -6.75 2.51 0.81
C VAL A 74 -5.54 1.69 1.22
N ILE A 75 -5.10 0.79 0.34
CA ILE A 75 -3.91 -0.03 0.56
C ILE A 75 -2.67 0.75 0.13
N VAL A 76 -1.69 0.83 1.03
CA VAL A 76 -0.37 1.43 0.79
C VAL A 76 0.66 0.32 0.92
N HIS A 77 1.36 0.00 -0.18
CA HIS A 77 2.36 -1.05 -0.17
C HIS A 77 3.67 -0.60 0.49
N GLY A 78 4.51 -1.55 0.91
CA GLY A 78 5.87 -1.28 1.39
C GLY A 78 6.88 -1.00 0.27
N ILE A 79 8.13 -0.68 0.64
CA ILE A 79 9.24 -0.47 -0.32
C ILE A 79 9.34 -1.66 -1.30
N THR A 80 9.80 -1.38 -2.51
CA THR A 80 10.07 -2.36 -3.59
C THR A 80 8.90 -3.25 -4.03
N ASN A 81 7.66 -2.84 -3.76
CA ASN A 81 6.47 -3.58 -4.18
C ASN A 81 5.61 -2.75 -5.15
N LYS A 82 4.65 -3.43 -5.78
CA LYS A 82 3.48 -2.84 -6.42
C LYS A 82 2.24 -3.12 -5.61
N ILE A 83 1.16 -2.41 -5.92
CA ILE A 83 -0.15 -2.65 -5.28
C ILE A 83 -0.64 -4.10 -5.46
N THR A 84 -0.31 -4.76 -6.58
CA THR A 84 -0.72 -6.14 -6.87
C THR A 84 -0.13 -7.20 -5.95
N ARG A 85 0.95 -6.91 -5.22
CA ARG A 85 1.43 -7.79 -4.14
C ARG A 85 0.34 -8.07 -3.11
N PHE A 86 -0.63 -7.16 -2.97
CA PHE A 86 -1.68 -7.19 -1.97
C PHE A 86 -3.02 -7.72 -2.52
N ASN A 87 -3.02 -8.38 -3.69
CA ASN A 87 -4.25 -8.91 -4.29
C ASN A 87 -5.03 -9.84 -3.34
N GLY A 88 -4.35 -10.63 -2.50
CA GLY A 88 -5.03 -11.49 -1.52
C GLY A 88 -5.93 -10.72 -0.53
N ILE A 89 -5.42 -9.64 0.08
CA ILE A 89 -6.22 -8.80 0.99
C ILE A 89 -7.25 -7.96 0.20
N ILE A 90 -6.88 -7.47 -0.99
CA ILE A 90 -7.77 -6.68 -1.86
C ILE A 90 -9.01 -7.50 -2.25
N GLU A 91 -8.81 -8.74 -2.71
CA GLU A 91 -9.90 -9.64 -3.09
C GLU A 91 -10.75 -10.02 -1.88
N LYS A 92 -10.13 -10.28 -0.73
CA LYS A 92 -10.87 -10.60 0.50
C LYS A 92 -11.74 -9.43 0.96
N LEU A 93 -11.21 -8.21 0.98
CA LEU A 93 -11.96 -7.00 1.31
C LEU A 93 -13.11 -6.77 0.32
N ARG A 94 -12.85 -6.88 -0.99
CA ARG A 94 -13.89 -6.77 -2.02
C ARG A 94 -14.99 -7.81 -1.87
N SER A 95 -14.62 -9.06 -1.54
CA SER A 95 -15.58 -10.14 -1.28
C SER A 95 -16.49 -9.87 -0.08
N GLN A 96 -16.07 -8.97 0.81
CA GLN A 96 -16.84 -8.55 1.98
C GLN A 96 -17.67 -7.29 1.74
N GLY A 97 -17.50 -6.61 0.60
CA GLY A 97 -18.28 -5.42 0.22
C GLY A 97 -17.50 -4.11 0.23
N PHE A 98 -16.24 -4.11 0.71
CA PHE A 98 -15.41 -2.91 0.76
C PHE A 98 -15.02 -2.39 -0.62
N GLN A 99 -14.99 -1.07 -0.74
CA GLN A 99 -14.37 -0.40 -1.89
C GLN A 99 -12.87 -0.27 -1.63
N VAL A 100 -12.06 -1.00 -2.40
CA VAL A 100 -10.61 -1.04 -2.20
C VAL A 100 -9.88 -0.23 -3.27
N PHE A 101 -9.01 0.66 -2.80
CA PHE A 101 -8.23 1.59 -3.60
C PHE A 101 -6.74 1.42 -3.28
N GLY A 102 -5.88 1.79 -4.23
CA GLY A 102 -4.45 1.82 -4.05
C GLY A 102 -3.72 2.31 -5.30
N THR A 103 -2.53 2.85 -5.10
CA THR A 103 -1.62 3.26 -6.16
C THR A 103 -0.22 2.77 -5.81
N THR A 104 0.57 2.46 -6.83
CA THR A 104 1.98 2.11 -6.66
C THR A 104 2.79 3.39 -6.53
N TRP A 105 3.38 3.63 -5.37
CA TRP A 105 4.30 4.74 -5.19
C TRP A 105 5.73 4.35 -5.59
N GLY A 106 6.54 5.35 -5.93
CA GLY A 106 7.93 5.12 -6.36
C GLY A 106 8.02 4.50 -7.75
N ASP A 107 8.94 3.56 -7.97
CA ASP A 107 9.21 2.94 -9.27
C ASP A 107 8.74 1.48 -9.38
N GLY A 108 7.88 1.05 -8.45
CA GLY A 108 7.34 -0.32 -8.42
C GLY A 108 8.38 -1.41 -8.16
N GLY A 109 9.51 -1.07 -7.52
CA GLY A 109 10.57 -2.03 -7.16
C GLY A 109 11.71 -2.13 -8.16
N THR A 110 11.86 -1.14 -9.04
CA THR A 110 13.03 -1.02 -9.91
C THR A 110 14.29 -0.67 -9.10
N THR A 111 14.15 0.24 -8.13
CA THR A 111 15.25 0.58 -7.22
C THR A 111 15.45 -0.54 -6.18
N PRO A 112 16.68 -1.08 -6.04
CA PRO A 112 16.97 -2.08 -5.02
C PRO A 112 16.63 -1.59 -3.61
N VAL A 113 16.17 -2.51 -2.76
CA VAL A 113 15.61 -2.19 -1.44
C VAL A 113 16.51 -1.29 -0.61
N GLY A 114 17.84 -1.49 -0.60
CA GLY A 114 18.75 -0.67 0.21
C GLY A 114 19.00 0.75 -0.31
N LEU A 115 18.58 1.05 -1.53
CA LEU A 115 18.76 2.35 -2.20
C LEU A 115 17.49 3.19 -2.21
N VAL A 116 16.38 2.69 -1.67
CA VAL A 116 15.11 3.42 -1.63
C VAL A 116 15.15 4.47 -0.52
N GLU A 117 14.76 5.70 -0.84
CA GLU A 117 14.63 6.81 0.12
C GLU A 117 13.15 7.17 0.27
N LEU A 118 12.72 7.56 1.47
CA LEU A 118 11.35 7.99 1.72
C LEU A 118 11.17 9.46 1.30
N ARG A 119 11.04 9.68 0.00
CA ARG A 119 11.01 11.01 -0.62
C ARG A 119 9.67 11.70 -0.44
N CYS A 120 9.69 13.03 -0.34
CA CYS A 120 8.46 13.86 -0.29
C CYS A 120 7.50 13.55 -1.43
N ALA A 121 8.03 13.32 -2.64
CA ALA A 121 7.21 13.00 -3.81
C ALA A 121 6.34 11.75 -3.59
N TYR A 122 6.85 10.73 -2.88
CA TYR A 122 6.11 9.51 -2.58
C TYR A 122 5.03 9.78 -1.53
N VAL A 123 5.37 10.54 -0.48
CA VAL A 123 4.40 10.97 0.54
C VAL A 123 3.25 11.78 -0.08
N LYS A 124 3.57 12.72 -0.97
CA LYS A 124 2.58 13.54 -1.69
C LYS A 124 1.70 12.67 -2.59
N GLN A 125 2.25 11.69 -3.29
CA GLN A 125 1.47 10.78 -4.14
C GLN A 125 0.46 9.97 -3.31
N ILE A 126 0.90 9.35 -2.21
CA ILE A 126 -0.01 8.58 -1.34
C ILE A 126 -1.06 9.52 -0.74
N ARG A 127 -0.67 10.73 -0.33
CA ARG A 127 -1.60 11.73 0.18
C ARG A 127 -2.64 12.18 -0.86
N SER A 128 -2.25 12.37 -2.12
CA SER A 128 -3.18 12.64 -3.22
C SER A 128 -4.19 11.52 -3.39
N MET A 129 -3.76 10.25 -3.26
CA MET A 129 -4.65 9.10 -3.32
C MET A 129 -5.69 9.13 -2.19
N LEU A 130 -5.26 9.38 -0.95
CA LEU A 130 -6.15 9.46 0.21
C LEU A 130 -7.20 10.57 0.06
N ILE A 131 -6.78 11.76 -0.39
CA ILE A 131 -7.69 12.88 -0.62
C ILE A 131 -8.69 12.56 -1.73
N ALA A 132 -8.23 12.01 -2.86
CA ALA A 132 -9.10 11.66 -3.98
C ALA A 132 -10.15 10.60 -3.58
N VAL A 133 -9.74 9.55 -2.86
CA VAL A 133 -10.66 8.51 -2.39
C VAL A 133 -11.68 9.06 -1.39
N ARG A 134 -11.24 9.90 -0.45
CA ARG A 134 -12.13 10.53 0.51
C ARG A 134 -13.16 11.42 -0.18
N GLU A 135 -12.74 12.31 -1.07
CA GLU A 135 -13.67 13.20 -1.79
C GLU A 135 -14.61 12.42 -2.72
N TYR A 136 -14.14 11.33 -3.33
CA TYR A 136 -14.96 10.48 -4.19
C TYR A 136 -16.04 9.71 -3.40
N THR A 137 -15.65 9.11 -2.28
CA THR A 137 -16.55 8.23 -1.50
C THR A 137 -17.36 8.98 -0.44
N ASN A 138 -16.91 10.17 -0.06
CA ASN A 138 -17.35 10.91 1.13
C ASN A 138 -17.24 10.09 2.44
N LYS A 139 -16.31 9.11 2.48
CA LYS A 139 -16.03 8.24 3.63
C LYS A 139 -14.68 8.58 4.25
N LYS A 140 -14.46 8.10 5.49
CA LYS A 140 -13.15 8.14 6.14
C LYS A 140 -12.17 7.18 5.43
N VAL A 141 -10.88 7.53 5.38
CA VAL A 141 -9.77 6.82 4.69
C VAL A 141 -8.53 6.72 5.61
N ASN A 142 -7.46 6.03 5.23
CA ASN A 142 -6.21 5.94 6.05
C ASN A 142 -5.43 7.27 6.10
N ALA A 143 -4.63 7.55 7.15
CA ALA A 143 -3.99 8.87 7.31
C ALA A 143 -2.53 8.91 6.90
N ILE A 144 -2.09 10.12 6.54
CA ILE A 144 -0.69 10.52 6.52
C ILE A 144 -0.58 11.83 7.32
N LEU A 145 0.53 11.98 8.06
CA LEU A 145 0.84 13.22 8.77
C LEU A 145 0.82 14.41 7.79
N GLY A 146 0.25 15.53 8.24
CA GLY A 146 0.39 16.81 7.55
C GLY A 146 1.77 17.43 7.78
N GLY A 147 1.88 18.76 7.63
CA GLY A 147 3.11 19.49 7.94
C GLY A 147 4.05 19.61 6.75
N THR A 148 5.35 19.37 6.97
CA THR A 148 6.40 19.71 6.01
C THR A 148 7.30 18.50 5.77
N CYS A 149 7.60 18.21 4.51
CA CYS A 149 8.52 17.13 4.15
C CYS A 149 9.92 17.36 4.71
N VAL A 150 10.51 16.32 5.34
CA VAL A 150 11.84 16.37 5.92
C VAL A 150 12.93 16.60 4.87
N ASP A 151 12.80 16.01 3.69
CA ASP A 151 13.80 16.05 2.64
C ASP A 151 13.79 17.33 1.79
N THR A 152 12.60 17.80 1.37
CA THR A 152 12.44 18.95 0.45
C THR A 152 11.88 20.22 1.11
N ARG A 153 11.35 20.13 2.34
CA ARG A 153 10.66 21.22 3.04
C ARG A 153 9.37 21.71 2.36
N GLU A 154 8.85 20.93 1.41
CA GLU A 154 7.53 21.20 0.81
C GLU A 154 6.40 21.00 1.83
N LEU A 155 5.35 21.82 1.71
CA LEU A 155 4.17 21.73 2.56
C LEU A 155 3.24 20.61 2.07
N LEU A 156 2.92 19.67 2.98
CA LEU A 156 1.93 18.61 2.76
C LEU A 156 0.50 19.09 3.03
N GLY A 157 0.34 20.14 3.83
CA GLY A 157 -0.95 20.66 4.29
C GLY A 157 -1.34 20.11 5.67
N PRO A 158 -2.60 20.28 6.11
CA PRO A 158 -3.02 19.85 7.43
C PRO A 158 -3.04 18.31 7.58
N PRO A 159 -2.96 17.76 8.80
CA PRO A 159 -3.15 16.32 9.02
C PRO A 159 -4.50 15.84 8.48
N LEU A 160 -4.54 14.58 8.01
CA LEU A 160 -5.80 13.96 7.57
C LEU A 160 -6.55 13.24 8.70
N THR A 161 -6.09 13.38 9.96
CA THR A 161 -6.52 12.63 11.14
C THR A 161 -8.04 12.53 11.30
N GLU A 162 -8.76 13.65 11.18
CA GLU A 162 -10.23 13.68 11.36
C GLU A 162 -10.98 12.89 10.28
N HIS A 163 -10.31 12.56 9.19
CA HIS A 163 -10.87 11.84 8.07
C HIS A 163 -10.48 10.38 8.11
N VAL A 164 -9.91 9.90 9.22
CA VAL A 164 -9.32 8.58 9.31
C VAL A 164 -9.90 7.82 10.48
N ASP A 165 -10.63 6.77 10.12
CA ASP A 165 -11.23 5.89 11.10
C ASP A 165 -10.19 4.94 11.69
N THR A 166 -9.62 4.09 10.84
CA THR A 166 -8.65 3.08 11.26
C THR A 166 -7.35 3.19 10.46
N PHE A 167 -6.21 3.22 11.15
CA PHE A 167 -4.88 3.03 10.56
C PHE A 167 -4.31 1.71 11.02
N LEU A 168 -3.91 0.87 10.06
CA LEU A 168 -3.35 -0.44 10.33
C LEU A 168 -1.98 -0.58 9.68
N SER A 169 -0.95 -0.78 10.49
CA SER A 169 0.40 -1.10 10.03
C SER A 169 0.64 -2.61 10.09
N VAL A 170 1.09 -3.21 8.98
CA VAL A 170 1.36 -4.64 8.88
C VAL A 170 2.83 -4.82 8.50
N ALA A 171 3.61 -5.43 9.40
CA ALA A 171 5.07 -5.51 9.29
C ALA A 171 5.74 -4.15 9.00
N GLY A 172 5.21 -3.08 9.60
CA GLY A 172 5.72 -1.72 9.37
C GLY A 172 7.04 -1.45 10.07
N THR A 173 7.77 -0.44 9.58
CA THR A 173 9.05 0.06 10.11
C THR A 173 8.89 1.40 10.83
N ASN A 174 7.86 1.50 11.67
CA ASN A 174 7.43 2.75 12.30
C ASN A 174 8.48 3.37 13.25
N ASN A 175 9.41 2.57 13.76
CA ASN A 175 10.47 2.97 14.67
C ASN A 175 11.89 2.62 14.16
N GLY A 176 12.00 2.20 12.91
CA GLY A 176 13.24 1.83 12.24
C GLY A 176 13.18 0.45 11.61
N ALA A 177 14.34 -0.03 11.16
CA ALA A 177 14.51 -1.40 10.67
C ALA A 177 15.88 -1.92 11.14
N LEU A 178 15.94 -3.14 11.69
CA LEU A 178 17.16 -3.73 12.22
C LEU A 178 18.35 -3.73 11.22
N PRO A 179 18.16 -4.00 9.91
CA PRO A 179 19.26 -3.89 8.94
C PRO A 179 19.87 -2.49 8.84
N CYS A 180 19.14 -1.46 9.29
CA CYS A 180 19.61 -0.08 9.33
C CYS A 180 20.30 0.29 10.66
N LEU A 181 20.74 -0.68 11.47
CA LEU A 181 21.49 -0.41 12.70
C LEU A 181 22.73 0.45 12.46
N VAL A 182 23.41 0.23 11.34
CA VAL A 182 24.51 1.08 10.89
C VAL A 182 23.95 2.06 9.86
N PRO A 183 24.00 3.38 10.12
CA PRO A 183 23.51 4.37 9.16
C PRO A 183 24.40 4.38 7.93
N ILE A 184 23.78 4.48 6.75
CA ILE A 184 24.45 4.68 5.47
C ILE A 184 24.09 6.08 4.99
N PRO A 185 25.02 6.91 4.44
CA PRO A 185 24.72 8.29 4.07
C PRO A 185 23.56 8.50 3.08
N VAL A 186 23.22 7.48 2.30
CA VAL A 186 22.19 7.49 1.25
C VAL A 186 21.33 6.23 1.32
N GLY A 187 20.19 6.23 0.64
CA GLY A 187 19.32 5.05 0.55
C GLY A 187 18.55 4.77 1.83
N THR A 188 18.12 3.53 2.03
CA THR A 188 17.08 3.21 3.03
C THR A 188 17.52 3.39 4.46
N CYS A 189 18.82 3.36 4.76
CA CYS A 189 19.32 3.48 6.12
C CYS A 189 19.90 4.87 6.43
N ASN A 190 19.59 5.89 5.63
CA ASN A 190 20.09 7.24 5.86
C ASN A 190 19.38 7.95 7.03
N LYS A 191 20.11 8.88 7.68
CA LYS A 191 19.62 9.64 8.84
C LYS A 191 18.72 10.83 8.50
N LYS A 192 18.48 11.13 7.22
CA LYS A 192 17.57 12.20 6.81
C LYS A 192 16.17 11.65 6.57
N ASN A 193 15.98 10.85 5.53
CA ASN A 193 14.69 10.28 5.12
C ASN A 193 14.73 8.75 4.97
N GLY A 194 15.56 8.08 5.77
CA GLY A 194 15.63 6.62 5.84
C GLY A 194 15.00 6.03 7.12
N LEU A 195 15.21 4.73 7.30
CA LEU A 195 14.72 3.86 8.36
C LEU A 195 15.75 3.60 9.46
N HIS A 196 16.85 4.36 9.50
CA HIS A 196 17.67 4.40 10.70
C HIS A 196 16.83 4.99 11.84
N CYS A 197 16.81 4.37 13.02
CA CYS A 197 15.91 4.74 14.11
C CYS A 197 16.01 6.23 14.55
N GLU A 198 17.18 6.85 14.35
CA GLU A 198 17.45 8.27 14.62
C GLU A 198 17.29 9.17 13.38
N SER A 199 16.63 8.70 12.33
CA SER A 199 16.44 9.53 11.14
C SER A 199 15.52 10.71 11.45
N GLU A 200 15.75 11.85 10.79
CA GLU A 200 14.86 13.01 10.90
C GLU A 200 13.42 12.65 10.51
N PHE A 201 13.24 11.82 9.48
CA PHE A 201 11.92 11.31 9.08
C PHE A 201 11.22 10.52 10.18
N LEU A 202 11.89 9.53 10.77
CA LEU A 202 11.28 8.75 11.86
C LEU A 202 11.09 9.60 13.11
N SER A 203 11.97 10.56 13.37
CA SER A 203 11.80 11.51 14.47
C SER A 203 10.60 12.43 14.27
N ASP A 204 10.32 12.85 13.03
CA ASP A 204 9.22 13.74 12.70
C ASP A 204 7.88 13.04 12.84
N ILE A 205 7.72 11.87 12.19
CA ILE A 205 6.46 11.12 12.26
C ILE A 205 6.16 10.64 13.69
N ASN A 206 7.18 10.29 14.49
CA ASN A 206 6.97 9.83 15.86
C ASN A 206 6.87 10.97 16.89
N LYS A 207 6.96 12.24 16.48
CA LYS A 207 6.90 13.39 17.38
C LYS A 207 5.50 13.59 17.96
N LEU A 208 4.48 13.31 17.16
CA LEU A 208 3.07 13.41 17.52
C LEU A 208 2.49 12.00 17.62
N LYS A 209 1.47 11.84 18.46
CA LYS A 209 0.77 10.56 18.65
C LYS A 209 -0.67 10.72 18.22
N GLY A 210 -1.25 9.68 17.64
CA GLY A 210 -2.69 9.65 17.35
C GLY A 210 -3.10 10.41 16.09
N TYR A 211 -2.15 10.94 15.31
CA TYR A 211 -2.49 11.66 14.08
C TYR A 211 -2.85 10.69 12.94
N GLU A 212 -2.47 9.42 13.09
CA GLU A 212 -2.69 8.37 12.10
C GLU A 212 -4.17 7.99 11.97
N GLY A 213 -5.00 8.24 12.99
CA GLY A 213 -6.42 7.91 12.93
C GLY A 213 -7.09 7.81 14.29
N THR A 214 -8.38 7.51 14.29
CA THR A 214 -9.17 7.28 15.52
C THR A 214 -8.76 5.97 16.18
N ASN A 215 -8.61 4.91 15.38
CA ASN A 215 -8.17 3.59 15.80
C ASN A 215 -6.83 3.27 15.12
N ILE A 216 -5.80 2.97 15.91
CA ILE A 216 -4.44 2.77 15.38
C ILE A 216 -3.95 1.40 15.83
N PHE A 217 -3.57 0.56 14.86
CA PHE A 217 -3.15 -0.82 15.15
C PHE A 217 -1.88 -1.21 14.41
N SER A 218 -1.15 -2.16 14.98
CA SER A 218 -0.02 -2.83 14.33
C SER A 218 -0.13 -4.35 14.37
N ILE A 219 0.32 -5.02 13.31
CA ILE A 219 0.56 -6.47 13.26
C ILE A 219 2.02 -6.70 12.89
N PHE A 220 2.75 -7.48 13.68
CA PHE A 220 4.17 -7.76 13.42
C PHE A 220 4.58 -9.12 13.99
N SER A 221 5.78 -9.60 13.62
CA SER A 221 6.31 -10.88 14.06
C SER A 221 7.66 -10.76 14.75
N THR A 222 7.93 -11.64 15.71
CA THR A 222 9.27 -11.81 16.31
C THR A 222 10.28 -12.43 15.36
N SER A 223 9.81 -13.06 14.28
CA SER A 223 10.62 -13.79 13.29
C SER A 223 10.71 -13.06 11.95
N ASP A 224 10.36 -11.76 11.92
CA ASP A 224 10.47 -10.94 10.71
C ASP A 224 11.93 -10.75 10.32
N GLU A 225 12.33 -11.42 9.24
CA GLU A 225 13.69 -11.48 8.73
C GLU A 225 14.10 -10.24 7.92
N LYS A 226 13.15 -9.42 7.47
CA LYS A 226 13.43 -8.24 6.65
C LYS A 226 13.61 -6.99 7.50
N ILE A 227 12.81 -6.80 8.54
CA ILE A 227 12.86 -5.58 9.36
C ILE A 227 13.35 -5.84 10.78
N GLY A 228 13.40 -7.10 11.21
CA GLY A 228 13.76 -7.48 12.58
C GLY A 228 12.69 -7.11 13.60
N LEU A 229 12.94 -7.45 14.87
CA LEU A 229 11.99 -7.19 15.96
C LEU A 229 12.27 -5.86 16.67
N LYS A 230 13.55 -5.56 16.91
CA LYS A 230 13.98 -4.51 17.84
C LYS A 230 15.22 -3.78 17.33
N MET A 231 15.23 -2.46 17.42
CA MET A 231 16.38 -1.60 17.15
C MET A 231 16.36 -0.41 18.12
N CYS A 232 17.52 0.10 18.53
CA CYS A 232 17.62 1.27 19.43
C CYS A 232 16.75 1.13 20.69
N SER A 233 16.81 -0.06 21.31
CA SER A 233 16.07 -0.40 22.53
C SER A 233 14.53 -0.41 22.41
N ARG A 234 13.96 -0.27 21.20
CA ARG A 234 12.50 -0.26 20.95
C ARG A 234 12.09 -1.26 19.88
N LEU A 235 10.84 -1.73 19.96
CA LEU A 235 10.24 -2.53 18.89
C LEU A 235 10.14 -1.68 17.63
N VAL A 236 10.44 -2.27 16.47
CA VAL A 236 10.49 -1.50 15.21
C VAL A 236 9.11 -1.24 14.60
N SER A 237 8.14 -2.14 14.82
CA SER A 237 6.84 -2.09 14.16
C SER A 237 5.71 -1.38 14.90
N PRO A 238 5.57 -1.44 16.23
CA PRO A 238 4.53 -0.69 16.93
C PRO A 238 4.54 0.81 16.60
N ILE A 239 3.36 1.40 16.44
CA ILE A 239 3.19 2.85 16.30
C ILE A 239 3.16 3.47 17.70
N ILE A 240 3.81 4.62 17.88
CA ILE A 240 3.83 5.28 19.19
C ILE A 240 2.44 5.82 19.53
N GLY A 241 1.85 5.30 20.60
CA GLY A 241 0.51 5.71 21.05
C GLY A 241 -0.63 4.99 20.33
N GLU A 242 -0.36 3.84 19.71
CA GLU A 242 -1.39 3.02 19.08
C GLU A 242 -2.46 2.52 20.06
N THR A 243 -3.65 2.24 19.54
CA THR A 243 -4.77 1.66 20.28
C THR A 243 -4.48 0.21 20.70
N GLY A 244 -3.72 -0.53 19.89
CA GLY A 244 -3.27 -1.88 20.25
C GLY A 244 -2.46 -2.56 19.14
N TYR A 245 -1.92 -3.74 19.42
CA TYR A 245 -1.17 -4.51 18.43
C TYR A 245 -1.37 -6.01 18.57
N VAL A 246 -1.07 -6.74 17.50
CA VAL A 246 -0.91 -8.19 17.50
C VAL A 246 0.54 -8.53 17.19
N ARG A 247 1.20 -9.21 18.13
CA ARG A 247 2.53 -9.79 17.92
C ARG A 247 2.39 -11.28 17.61
N LYS A 248 2.88 -11.70 16.46
CA LYS A 248 2.98 -13.09 16.03
C LYS A 248 4.38 -13.65 16.32
N GLU A 249 4.48 -14.96 16.31
CA GLU A 249 5.73 -15.69 16.43
C GLU A 249 5.87 -16.62 15.22
N GLY A 250 7.10 -16.84 14.75
CA GLY A 250 7.39 -17.79 13.68
C GLY A 250 6.96 -17.37 12.27
N LEU A 251 6.39 -16.18 12.08
CA LEU A 251 6.04 -15.66 10.75
C LEU A 251 7.19 -14.82 10.17
N THR A 252 7.55 -15.09 8.92
CA THR A 252 8.41 -14.21 8.11
C THR A 252 7.69 -12.90 7.78
N HIS A 253 8.43 -11.90 7.26
CA HIS A 253 7.87 -10.61 6.86
C HIS A 253 6.65 -10.75 5.93
N ASP A 254 6.80 -11.57 4.89
CA ASP A 254 5.74 -11.79 3.90
C ASP A 254 4.58 -12.59 4.50
N GLN A 255 4.86 -13.56 5.37
CA GLN A 255 3.84 -14.32 6.07
C GLN A 255 3.03 -13.48 7.05
N VAL A 256 3.61 -12.43 7.66
CA VAL A 256 2.82 -11.48 8.46
C VAL A 256 1.75 -10.83 7.58
N MET A 257 2.10 -10.42 6.36
CA MET A 257 1.13 -9.82 5.43
C MET A 257 0.08 -10.82 4.95
N ASP A 258 0.48 -12.03 4.56
CA ASP A 258 -0.40 -12.99 3.90
C ASP A 258 -1.25 -13.81 4.89
N ASN A 259 -0.66 -14.22 6.02
CA ASN A 259 -1.31 -15.13 6.96
C ASN A 259 -2.16 -14.41 8.01
N THR A 260 -2.16 -13.06 8.02
CA THR A 260 -2.94 -12.27 8.98
C THR A 260 -4.09 -11.49 8.35
N ILE A 261 -4.44 -11.76 7.08
CA ILE A 261 -5.54 -11.09 6.35
C ILE A 261 -6.82 -11.01 7.19
N ASP A 262 -7.24 -12.12 7.81
CA ASP A 262 -8.44 -12.12 8.66
C ASP A 262 -8.28 -11.24 9.91
N THR A 263 -7.08 -11.12 10.47
CA THR A 263 -6.78 -10.20 11.59
C THR A 263 -6.82 -8.75 11.12
N GLN A 264 -6.24 -8.46 9.95
CA GLN A 264 -6.26 -7.13 9.34
C GLN A 264 -7.69 -6.62 9.15
N ILE A 265 -8.57 -7.47 8.60
CA ILE A 265 -9.99 -7.17 8.41
C ILE A 265 -10.71 -6.91 9.73
N ASN A 266 -10.40 -7.66 10.80
CA ASN A 266 -11.03 -7.41 12.10
C ASN A 266 -10.62 -6.05 12.69
N PHE A 267 -9.38 -5.63 12.48
CA PHE A 267 -8.98 -4.29 12.89
C PHE A 267 -9.70 -3.21 12.09
N ILE A 268 -9.78 -3.37 10.76
CA ILE A 268 -10.46 -2.43 9.88
C ILE A 268 -11.94 -2.30 10.26
N PHE A 269 -12.65 -3.42 10.45
CA PHE A 269 -14.11 -3.42 10.60
C PHE A 269 -14.62 -3.39 12.05
N LYS A 270 -13.89 -4.00 12.98
CA LYS A 270 -14.33 -4.18 14.38
C LYS A 270 -13.49 -3.38 15.37
N HIS A 271 -12.42 -2.74 14.91
CA HIS A 271 -11.41 -2.06 15.74
C HIS A 271 -10.86 -2.97 16.84
N ARG A 272 -10.74 -4.27 16.53
CA ARG A 272 -10.30 -5.30 17.48
C ARG A 272 -9.51 -6.39 16.75
N PRO A 273 -8.53 -7.02 17.41
CA PRO A 273 -7.73 -8.10 16.82
C PRO A 273 -8.51 -9.40 16.51
N LYS A 274 -9.75 -9.49 17.02
CA LYS A 274 -10.42 -10.71 17.54
C LYS A 274 -9.77 -11.22 18.82
#